data_AF-A0A6B2DQY5-F1
#
_entry.id   AF-A0A6B2DQY5-F1
#
_cell.length_a   1.000
_cell.length_b   1.000
_cell.length_c   1.000
_cell.angle_alpha   90.00
_cell.angle_beta   90.00
_cell.angle_gamma   90.00
#
_symmetry.space_group_name_H-M   'P 1'
#
loop_
_entity.id
_entity.type
_entity.pdbx_description
1 polymer ?
#
loop_
_entity_poly.entity_id
_entity_poly.type
_entity_poly.pdbx_seq_one_letter_code
_entity_poly.pdbx_strand_id
1 'polypeptide(L)'
;MSHPNATLTPRTRLRLARLVVEHGWTHAEAAKMFMVAAKTAAKWAQRYRLEGAAGMADRSSRPHHSPTRTPEHLMRAIVRLRWR
;
A
#
# COMPACT_ATOMS: atom_id res chain seq x y z
N MET A 1 -7.76 8.48 -10.68
CA MET A 1 -7.72 7.06 -10.25
C MET A 1 -6.54 6.39 -10.91
N SER A 2 -5.75 5.59 -10.17
CA SER A 2 -4.67 4.80 -10.77
C SER A 2 -5.26 3.60 -11.54
N HIS A 3 -4.68 3.27 -12.71
CA HIS A 3 -5.16 2.17 -13.54
C HIS A 3 -5.10 0.82 -12.79
N PRO A 4 -6.06 -0.10 -12.95
CA PRO A 4 -6.10 -1.37 -12.21
C PRO A 4 -4.82 -2.21 -12.29
N ASN A 5 -4.09 -2.11 -13.41
CA ASN A 5 -2.83 -2.82 -13.66
C ASN A 5 -1.57 -2.05 -13.25
N ALA A 6 -1.69 -0.88 -12.61
CA ALA A 6 -0.53 -0.20 -12.09
C ALA A 6 0.19 -1.06 -11.04
N THR A 7 1.52 -0.97 -11.00
CA THR A 7 2.41 -1.86 -10.25
C THR A 7 2.14 -1.91 -8.75
N LEU A 8 1.57 -0.84 -8.17
CA LEU A 8 1.32 -0.72 -6.74
C LEU A 8 -0.15 -0.90 -6.33
N THR A 9 -1.01 -1.40 -7.21
CA THR A 9 -2.40 -1.72 -6.82
C THR A 9 -2.45 -2.96 -5.92
N PRO A 10 -3.51 -3.13 -5.11
CA PRO A 10 -3.70 -4.34 -4.32
C PRO A 10 -3.68 -5.63 -5.16
N ARG A 11 -4.15 -5.56 -6.41
CA ARG A 11 -4.19 -6.70 -7.35
C ARG A 11 -2.79 -7.14 -7.78
N THR A 12 -1.91 -6.21 -8.14
CA THR A 12 -0.53 -6.51 -8.51
C THR A 12 0.29 -6.98 -7.31
N ARG A 13 0.08 -6.38 -6.13
CA ARG A 13 0.64 -6.85 -4.85
C ARG A 13 0.29 -8.30 -4.56
N LEU A 14 -0.97 -8.68 -4.74
CA LEU A 14 -1.43 -10.05 -4.53
C LEU A 14 -0.76 -11.03 -5.49
N ARG A 15 -0.64 -10.68 -6.78
CA ARG A 15 0.07 -11.51 -7.77
C ARG A 15 1.52 -11.76 -7.36
N LEU A 16 2.23 -10.69 -6.98
CA LEU A 16 3.60 -10.79 -6.50
C LEU A 16 3.70 -11.73 -5.29
N ALA A 17 2.83 -11.54 -4.29
CA ALA A 17 2.87 -12.33 -3.06
C ALA A 17 2.60 -13.82 -3.32
N ARG A 18 1.69 -14.16 -4.24
CA ARG A 18 1.45 -15.56 -4.65
C ARG A 18 2.64 -16.19 -5.34
N LEU A 19 3.35 -15.46 -6.20
CA LEU A 19 4.60 -15.97 -6.81
C LEU A 19 5.61 -16.39 -5.74
N VAL A 20 5.77 -15.58 -4.70
CA VAL A 20 6.71 -15.90 -3.61
C VAL A 20 6.18 -17.03 -2.71
N VAL A 21 4.91 -17.00 -2.32
CA VAL A 21 4.38 -17.89 -1.27
C VAL A 21 3.88 -19.22 -1.82
N GLU A 22 3.21 -19.21 -2.97
CA GLU A 22 2.59 -20.39 -3.58
C GLU A 22 3.50 -21.04 -4.64
N HIS A 23 4.27 -20.22 -5.37
CA HIS A 23 5.13 -20.70 -6.45
C HIS A 23 6.62 -20.73 -6.08
N GLY A 24 6.98 -20.38 -4.84
CA GLY A 24 8.35 -20.52 -4.32
C GLY A 24 9.39 -19.56 -4.92
N TRP A 25 8.96 -18.50 -5.61
CA TRP A 25 9.89 -17.52 -6.16
C TRP A 25 10.68 -16.81 -5.07
N THR A 26 11.93 -16.47 -5.35
CA THR A 26 12.70 -15.61 -4.44
C THR A 26 12.11 -14.20 -4.42
N HIS A 27 12.29 -13.48 -3.31
CA HIS A 27 11.88 -12.09 -3.20
C HIS A 27 12.55 -11.21 -4.27
N ALA A 28 13.76 -11.53 -4.71
CA ALA A 28 14.50 -10.77 -5.72
C ALA A 28 13.90 -10.94 -7.12
N GLU A 29 13.60 -12.19 -7.52
CA GLU A 29 12.98 -12.49 -8.83
C GLU A 29 11.60 -11.83 -8.94
N ALA A 30 10.77 -11.99 -7.91
CA ALA A 30 9.45 -11.37 -7.88
C ALA A 30 9.55 -9.83 -7.87
N ALA A 31 10.48 -9.26 -7.10
CA ALA A 31 10.69 -7.82 -7.07
C ALA A 31 11.13 -7.24 -8.42
N LYS A 32 12.01 -7.94 -9.14
CA LYS A 32 12.50 -7.55 -10.47
C LYS A 32 11.34 -7.48 -11.48
N MET A 33 10.48 -8.49 -11.52
CA MET A 33 9.33 -8.51 -12.44
C MET A 33 8.35 -7.35 -12.19
N PHE A 34 8.17 -6.99 -10.93
CA PHE A 34 7.22 -5.94 -10.52
C PHE A 34 7.91 -4.60 -10.25
N MET A 35 9.17 -4.39 -10.66
CA MET A 35 9.87 -3.11 -10.50
C MET A 35 9.80 -2.50 -9.09
N VAL A 36 9.91 -3.33 -8.06
CA VAL A 36 9.95 -2.92 -6.65
C VAL A 36 11.25 -3.37 -5.99
N ALA A 37 11.56 -2.85 -4.81
CA ALA A 37 12.66 -3.37 -4.01
C ALA A 37 12.33 -4.76 -3.42
N ALA A 38 13.34 -5.62 -3.27
CA ALA A 38 13.19 -6.95 -2.64
C ALA A 38 12.59 -6.89 -1.23
N LYS A 39 12.90 -5.84 -0.46
CA LYS A 39 12.29 -5.59 0.87
C LYS A 39 10.78 -5.39 0.79
N THR A 40 10.28 -4.74 -0.27
CA THR A 40 8.84 -4.55 -0.51
C THR A 40 8.17 -5.88 -0.86
N ALA A 41 8.81 -6.68 -1.71
CA ALA A 41 8.33 -8.04 -2.01
C ALA A 41 8.25 -8.91 -0.75
N ALA A 42 9.29 -8.90 0.10
CA ALA A 42 9.30 -9.62 1.37
C ALA A 42 8.16 -9.18 2.31
N LYS A 43 7.94 -7.87 2.43
CA LYS A 43 6.82 -7.32 3.21
C LYS A 43 5.46 -7.81 2.72
N TRP A 44 5.24 -7.82 1.41
CA TRP A 44 3.96 -8.28 0.85
C TRP A 44 3.79 -9.80 0.97
N ALA A 45 4.86 -10.59 0.75
CA ALA A 45 4.83 -12.03 0.98
C ALA A 45 4.49 -12.37 2.44
N GLN A 46 5.11 -11.67 3.41
CA GLN A 46 4.81 -11.84 4.82
C GLN A 46 3.35 -11.50 5.15
N ARG A 47 2.84 -10.36 4.67
CA ARG A 47 1.42 -10.00 4.85
C ARG A 47 0.49 -11.03 4.26
N TYR A 48 0.80 -11.57 3.09
CA TYR A 48 -0.01 -12.60 2.47
C TYR A 48 -0.04 -13.90 3.30
N ARG A 49 1.10 -14.31 3.87
CA ARG A 49 1.15 -15.47 4.78
C ARG A 49 0.28 -15.28 6.03
N LEU A 50 0.22 -14.05 6.57
CA LEU A 50 -0.49 -13.76 7.82
C LEU A 50 -1.98 -13.46 7.62
N GLU A 51 -2.34 -12.74 6.56
CA GLU A 51 -3.66 -12.13 6.39
C GLU A 51 -4.34 -12.56 5.07
N GLY A 52 -3.69 -13.40 4.27
CA GLY A 52 -4.16 -13.78 2.95
C GLY A 52 -4.33 -12.57 2.01
N ALA A 53 -5.31 -12.67 1.11
CA ALA A 53 -5.59 -11.62 0.13
C ALA A 53 -6.01 -10.28 0.76
N ALA A 54 -6.66 -10.32 1.94
CA ALA A 54 -7.10 -9.13 2.65
C ALA A 54 -5.92 -8.21 3.04
N GLY A 55 -4.74 -8.78 3.32
CA GLY A 55 -3.55 -8.02 3.70
C GLY A 55 -2.95 -7.15 2.59
N MET A 56 -3.43 -7.27 1.35
CA MET A 56 -2.99 -6.47 0.21
C MET A 56 -3.74 -5.15 0.06
N ALA A 57 -4.85 -4.96 0.78
CA ALA A 57 -5.60 -3.72 0.80
C ALA A 57 -4.75 -2.55 1.29
N ASP A 58 -5.10 -1.33 0.85
CA ASP A 58 -4.43 -0.13 1.34
C ASP A 58 -4.76 0.10 2.80
N ARG A 59 -3.70 0.28 3.59
CA ARG A 59 -3.82 0.70 4.98
C ARG A 59 -3.71 2.22 5.01
N SER A 60 -4.45 2.83 5.92
CA SER A 60 -4.31 4.26 6.20
C SER A 60 -2.86 4.56 6.55
N SER A 61 -2.25 5.50 5.82
CA SER A 61 -0.96 6.09 6.21
C SER A 61 -1.13 7.16 7.30
N ARG A 62 -2.37 7.46 7.72
CA ARG A 62 -2.63 8.49 8.73
C ARG A 62 -2.14 7.96 10.08
N PRO A 63 -1.40 8.79 10.85
CA PRO A 63 -1.00 8.40 12.19
C PRO A 63 -2.23 8.22 13.08
N HIS A 64 -2.14 7.30 14.05
CA HIS A 64 -3.20 7.09 15.05
C HIS A 64 -3.39 8.31 15.95
N HIS A 65 -2.30 9.02 16.24
CA HIS A 65 -2.30 10.21 17.06
C HIS A 65 -1.54 11.34 16.36
N SER A 66 -2.14 12.52 16.31
CA SER A 66 -1.55 13.72 15.73
C SER A 66 -1.74 14.87 16.72
N PRO A 67 -0.78 15.08 17.65
CA PRO A 67 -0.93 16.08 18.72
C PRO A 67 -1.04 17.50 18.17
N THR A 68 -0.43 17.76 17.01
CA THR A 68 -0.45 19.04 16.31
C THR A 68 -1.56 19.12 15.25
N ARG A 69 -2.60 18.28 15.35
CA ARG A 69 -3.72 18.28 14.41
C ARG A 69 -4.41 19.64 14.43
N THR A 70 -4.48 20.30 13.27
CA THR A 70 -5.19 21.57 13.11
C THR A 70 -6.64 21.44 13.63
N PRO A 71 -7.10 22.33 14.52
CA PRO A 71 -8.48 22.38 14.98
C PRO A 71 -9.47 22.44 13.82
N GLU A 72 -10.62 21.79 13.99
CA GLU A 72 -11.59 21.62 12.90
C GLU A 72 -12.11 22.95 12.34
N HIS A 73 -12.31 23.96 13.19
CA HIS A 73 -12.79 25.28 12.76
C HIS A 73 -11.80 25.98 11.83
N LEU A 74 -10.49 25.89 12.09
CA LEU A 74 -9.45 26.43 11.20
C LEU A 74 -9.38 25.67 9.88
N MET A 75 -9.50 24.34 9.92
CA MET A 75 -9.53 23.52 8.71
C MET A 75 -10.71 23.90 7.79
N ARG A 76 -11.91 24.09 8.36
CA ARG A 76 -13.09 24.57 7.61
C ARG A 76 -12.89 25.96 7.02
N ALA A 77 -12.25 26.88 7.75
CA ALA A 77 -11.92 28.22 7.25
C ALA A 77 -10.95 28.17 6.06
N ILE A 78 -9.88 27.35 6.16
CA ILE A 78 -8.88 27.18 5.09
C ILE A 78 -9.53 26.59 3.83
N VAL A 79 -10.37 25.55 3.96
CA VAL A 79 -11.05 24.93 2.81
C VAL A 79 -11.95 25.96 2.10
N ARG A 80 -12.72 26.75 2.85
CA ARG A 80 -13.59 27.79 2.29
C ARG A 80 -12.80 28.82 1.48
N LEU A 81 -11.62 29.23 1.95
CA LEU A 81 -10.77 30.18 1.24
C LEU A 81 -10.15 29.59 -0.04
N ARG A 82 -9.89 28.28 -0.08
CA ARG A 82 -9.26 27.59 -1.23
C ARG A 82 -10.23 27.19 -2.34
N TRP A 83 -11.53 27.17 -2.07
CA TRP A 83 -12.56 26.81 -3.04
C TRP A 83 -13.13 28.01 -3.81
N ARG A 84 -12.62 29.23 -3.55
CA ARG A 84 -12.79 30.38 -4.45
C ARG A 84 -11.79 30.29 -5.60
#